data_AF-A0A914T815-F1
#
_entry.id   AF-A0A914T815-F1
#
_cell.length_a   1.000
_cell.length_b   1.000
_cell.length_c   1.000
_cell.angle_alpha   90.00
_cell.angle_beta   90.00
_cell.angle_gamma   90.00
#
_symmetry.space_group_name_H-M   'P 1'
#
loop_
_entity.id
_entity.type
_entity.pdbx_description
1 polymer ?
#
loop_
_entity_poly.entity_id
_entity_poly.type
_entity_poly.pdbx_seq_one_letter_code
_entity_poly.pdbx_strand_id
1 'polypeptide(L)'
;MINGIQFLLLFLLLILNVFGKKYEPTWESIDSRPLPQWYDNSKFGIFCHWGVYAVTAHREAWLWWYWKVTKDPEIIKYMEKHFHGQTYADFASQFTAEDFNPKEFATIVKASGAKYFVFTSKHHEVSE
;
A
#
# COMPACT_ATOMS: atom_id res chain seq x y z
N MET A 1 5.32 -51.07 -3.02
CA MET A 1 6.31 -50.46 -2.11
C MET A 1 7.20 -49.56 -2.93
N ILE A 2 7.33 -48.29 -2.56
CA ILE A 2 8.26 -47.35 -3.24
C ILE A 2 9.66 -47.80 -2.87
N ASN A 3 10.50 -48.13 -3.86
CA ASN A 3 11.88 -48.56 -3.60
C ASN A 3 12.79 -47.35 -3.33
N GLY A 4 13.99 -47.58 -2.79
CA GLY A 4 14.92 -46.51 -2.40
C GLY A 4 15.29 -45.56 -3.55
N ILE A 5 15.32 -46.05 -4.79
CA ILE A 5 15.58 -45.25 -6.00
C ILE A 5 14.38 -44.33 -6.30
N GLN A 6 13.15 -44.84 -6.23
CA GLN A 6 11.94 -44.04 -6.40
C GLN A 6 11.78 -42.99 -5.30
N PHE A 7 12.18 -43.31 -4.06
CA PHE A 7 12.17 -42.34 -2.95
C PHE A 7 13.18 -41.20 -3.19
N LEU A 8 14.39 -41.53 -3.66
CA LEU A 8 15.41 -40.54 -4.00
C LEU A 8 14.98 -39.64 -5.17
N LEU A 9 14.35 -40.21 -6.20
CA LEU A 9 13.83 -39.45 -7.34
C LEU A 9 12.68 -38.51 -6.96
N LEU A 10 11.75 -38.97 -6.11
CA LEU A 10 10.67 -38.13 -5.58
C LEU A 10 11.21 -36.98 -4.71
N PHE A 11 12.24 -37.26 -3.90
CA PHE A 11 12.92 -36.26 -3.09
C PHE A 11 13.66 -35.22 -3.96
N LEU A 12 14.33 -35.65 -5.03
CA LEU A 12 14.99 -34.76 -5.99
C LEU A 12 13.98 -33.87 -6.74
N LEU A 13 12.85 -34.44 -7.16
CA LEU A 13 11.74 -33.69 -7.79
C LEU A 13 11.14 -32.64 -6.86
N LEU A 14 11.06 -32.93 -5.57
CA LEU A 14 10.63 -31.95 -4.57
C LEU A 14 11.63 -30.79 -4.45
N ILE A 15 12.94 -31.06 -4.41
CA ILE A 15 13.98 -30.04 -4.30
C ILE A 15 14.00 -29.11 -5.52
N LEU A 16 13.79 -29.65 -6.72
CA LEU A 16 13.75 -28.85 -7.96
C LEU A 16 12.58 -27.85 -7.99
N ASN A 17 11.48 -28.13 -7.29
CA ASN A 17 10.33 -27.22 -7.19
C ASN A 17 10.54 -26.08 -6.17
N VAL A 18 11.60 -26.11 -5.36
CA VAL A 18 11.87 -25.08 -4.33
C VAL A 18 12.57 -23.85 -4.94
N PHE A 19 13.19 -23.97 -6.11
CA PHE A 19 13.81 -22.84 -6.79
C PHE A 19 12.78 -22.10 -7.65
N GLY A 20 12.22 -21.02 -7.11
CA GLY A 20 11.38 -20.10 -7.86
C GLY A 20 12.12 -19.56 -9.09
N LYS A 21 11.39 -19.36 -10.20
CA LYS A 21 11.93 -18.77 -11.43
C LYS A 21 12.57 -17.41 -11.10
N LYS A 22 13.87 -17.27 -11.42
CA LYS A 22 14.57 -15.99 -11.32
C LYS A 22 14.20 -15.12 -12.53
N TYR A 23 13.88 -13.87 -12.27
CA TYR A 23 13.59 -12.88 -13.31
C TYR A 23 14.82 -12.03 -13.58
N GLU A 24 15.05 -11.73 -14.85
CA GLU A 24 16.07 -10.79 -15.32
C GLU A 24 15.44 -9.40 -15.48
N PRO A 25 16.21 -8.31 -15.40
CA PRO A 25 15.70 -6.94 -15.52
C PRO A 25 15.41 -6.55 -16.98
N THR A 26 14.70 -7.41 -17.72
CA THR A 26 14.24 -7.19 -19.09
C THR A 26 12.72 -7.35 -19.16
N TRP A 27 12.07 -6.61 -20.07
CA TRP A 27 10.61 -6.69 -20.23
C TRP A 27 10.12 -8.09 -20.52
N GLU A 28 10.76 -8.79 -21.46
CA GLU A 28 10.42 -10.17 -21.81
C GLU A 28 10.44 -11.12 -20.60
N SER A 29 11.43 -10.96 -19.70
CA SER A 29 11.50 -11.77 -18.49
C SER A 29 10.39 -11.40 -17.50
N ILE A 30 10.20 -10.11 -17.22
CA ILE A 30 9.24 -9.62 -16.21
C ILE A 30 7.79 -9.88 -16.64
N ASP A 31 7.49 -9.77 -17.94
CA ASP A 31 6.15 -9.99 -18.51
C ASP A 31 5.81 -11.49 -18.58
N SER A 32 6.81 -12.37 -18.59
CA SER A 32 6.60 -13.83 -18.51
C SER A 32 6.09 -14.31 -17.14
N ARG A 33 5.98 -13.41 -16.16
CA ARG A 33 5.62 -13.72 -14.78
C ARG A 33 4.09 -13.85 -14.67
N PRO A 34 3.57 -15.04 -14.30
CA PRO A 34 2.13 -15.25 -14.23
C PRO A 34 1.50 -14.40 -13.13
N LEU A 35 0.21 -14.08 -13.30
CA LEU A 35 -0.61 -13.52 -12.22
C LEU A 35 -0.62 -14.50 -11.04
N PRO A 36 -0.26 -14.09 -9.80
CA PRO A 36 -0.31 -14.99 -8.66
C PRO A 36 -1.74 -15.48 -8.41
N GLN A 37 -1.91 -16.80 -8.26
CA GLN A 37 -3.23 -17.41 -8.13
C GLN A 37 -4.05 -16.87 -6.95
N TRP A 38 -3.40 -16.50 -5.85
CA TRP A 38 -4.08 -15.92 -4.70
C TRP A 38 -4.74 -14.57 -5.04
N TYR A 39 -4.10 -13.76 -5.88
CA TYR A 39 -4.59 -12.44 -6.27
C TYR A 39 -5.76 -12.60 -7.23
N ASP A 40 -5.62 -13.50 -8.21
CA ASP A 40 -6.74 -13.83 -9.09
C ASP A 40 -7.94 -14.35 -8.27
N ASN A 41 -7.73 -15.25 -7.31
CA ASN A 41 -8.81 -15.78 -6.47
C ASN A 41 -9.40 -14.75 -5.47
N SER A 42 -8.71 -13.65 -5.20
CA SER A 42 -9.10 -12.70 -4.16
C SER A 42 -10.36 -11.91 -4.51
N LYS A 43 -10.49 -11.47 -5.78
CA LYS A 43 -11.62 -10.73 -6.38
C LYS A 43 -12.03 -9.40 -5.74
N PHE A 44 -11.80 -9.20 -4.44
CA PHE A 44 -12.12 -8.01 -3.68
C PHE A 44 -11.01 -7.68 -2.67
N GLY A 45 -10.61 -6.42 -2.64
CA GLY A 45 -9.69 -5.86 -1.65
C GLY A 45 -10.00 -4.40 -1.38
N ILE A 46 -9.43 -3.88 -0.29
CA ILE A 46 -9.64 -2.50 0.15
C ILE A 46 -8.34 -1.71 0.01
N PHE A 47 -8.44 -0.50 -0.52
CA PHE A 47 -7.35 0.46 -0.58
C PHE A 47 -7.68 1.65 0.32
N CYS A 48 -6.73 2.09 1.13
CA CYS A 48 -6.90 3.18 2.08
C CYS A 48 -5.95 4.33 1.79
N HIS A 49 -6.52 5.51 1.54
CA HIS A 49 -5.80 6.78 1.51
C HIS A 49 -5.71 7.31 2.94
N TRP A 50 -4.56 7.12 3.57
CA TRP A 50 -4.27 7.64 4.89
C TRP A 50 -2.79 8.01 5.01
N GLY A 51 -2.53 9.24 5.44
CA GLY A 51 -1.18 9.80 5.55
C GLY A 51 -1.25 11.23 6.08
N VAL A 52 -0.12 11.95 6.00
CA VAL A 52 0.04 13.29 6.59
C VAL A 52 -1.05 14.29 6.13
N TYR A 53 -1.48 14.22 4.88
CA TYR A 53 -2.58 15.04 4.35
C TYR A 53 -3.89 14.92 5.17
N ALA A 54 -4.12 13.77 5.82
CA ALA A 54 -5.31 13.53 6.63
C ALA A 54 -5.33 14.34 7.93
N VAL A 55 -4.19 14.87 8.41
CA VAL A 55 -4.12 15.75 9.60
C VAL A 55 -5.02 16.97 9.45
N THR A 56 -5.07 17.52 8.25
CA THR A 56 -5.91 18.70 7.97
C THR A 56 -7.40 18.40 7.90
N ALA A 57 -7.77 17.12 7.68
CA ALA A 57 -9.14 16.64 7.53
C ALA A 57 -10.02 17.48 6.59
N HIS A 58 -9.43 18.07 5.53
CA HIS A 58 -10.12 19.02 4.66
C HIS A 58 -10.06 18.61 3.18
N ARG A 59 -11.22 18.70 2.52
CA ARG A 59 -11.46 18.41 1.10
C ARG A 59 -11.15 16.97 0.68
N GLU A 60 -9.89 16.65 0.40
CA GLU A 60 -9.47 15.34 -0.10
C GLU A 60 -7.94 15.13 0.01
N ALA A 61 -7.44 13.93 -0.34
CA ALA A 61 -6.03 13.57 -0.30
C ALA A 61 -5.11 14.45 -1.18
N TRP A 62 -5.67 15.19 -2.14
CA TRP A 62 -4.95 16.13 -3.00
C TRP A 62 -4.77 17.53 -2.41
N LEU A 63 -5.14 17.76 -1.13
CA LEU A 63 -5.07 19.08 -0.49
C LEU A 63 -3.72 19.79 -0.70
N TRP A 64 -2.59 19.07 -0.60
CA TRP A 64 -1.27 19.66 -0.84
C TRP A 64 -1.12 20.25 -2.25
N TRP A 65 -1.62 19.56 -3.28
CA TRP A 65 -1.55 20.04 -4.66
C TRP A 65 -2.36 21.32 -4.83
N TYR A 66 -3.57 21.37 -4.25
CA TYR A 66 -4.39 22.58 -4.31
C TYR A 66 -3.78 23.73 -3.53
N TRP A 67 -3.13 23.43 -2.41
CA TRP A 67 -2.50 24.44 -1.58
C TRP A 67 -1.21 25.00 -2.20
N LYS A 68 -0.31 24.12 -2.66
CA LYS A 68 1.05 24.47 -3.06
C LYS A 68 1.23 24.68 -4.56
N VAL A 69 0.50 23.92 -5.37
CA VAL A 69 0.69 23.93 -6.82
C VAL A 69 -0.34 24.80 -7.52
N THR A 70 -1.64 24.51 -7.36
CA THR A 70 -2.68 25.33 -8.01
C THR A 70 -3.01 26.60 -7.26
N LYS A 71 -2.62 26.69 -5.97
CA LYS A 71 -2.87 27.83 -5.09
C LYS A 71 -4.36 28.21 -5.05
N ASP A 72 -5.20 27.21 -4.82
CA ASP A 72 -6.65 27.39 -4.65
C ASP A 72 -6.94 28.38 -3.50
N PRO A 73 -7.63 29.51 -3.76
CA PRO A 73 -7.88 30.54 -2.74
C PRO A 73 -8.67 30.05 -1.53
N GLU A 74 -9.59 29.10 -1.70
CA GLU A 74 -10.39 28.57 -0.58
C GLU A 74 -9.52 27.72 0.34
N ILE A 75 -8.64 26.90 -0.25
CA ILE A 75 -7.68 26.09 0.49
C ILE A 75 -6.65 26.97 1.19
N ILE A 76 -6.08 27.97 0.52
CA ILE A 76 -5.13 28.90 1.16
C ILE A 76 -5.78 29.57 2.38
N LYS A 77 -6.98 30.11 2.21
CA LYS A 77 -7.72 30.77 3.30
C LYS A 77 -8.00 29.80 4.45
N TYR A 78 -8.37 28.54 4.16
CA TYR A 78 -8.54 27.51 5.17
C TYR A 78 -7.22 27.23 5.91
N MET A 79 -6.13 27.03 5.18
CA MET A 79 -4.82 26.73 5.76
C MET A 79 -4.29 27.86 6.63
N GLU A 80 -4.42 29.12 6.18
CA GLU A 80 -4.03 30.31 6.96
C GLU A 80 -4.84 30.46 8.24
N LYS A 81 -6.15 30.20 8.16
CA LYS A 81 -7.07 30.32 9.30
C LYS A 81 -6.83 29.25 10.37
N HIS A 82 -6.49 28.02 9.97
CA HIS A 82 -6.48 26.87 10.87
C HIS A 82 -5.07 26.39 11.27
N PHE A 83 -4.05 26.64 10.45
CA PHE A 83 -2.70 26.12 10.66
C PHE A 83 -1.61 27.21 10.73
N HIS A 84 -2.00 28.49 10.61
CA HIS A 84 -1.20 29.66 11.03
C HIS A 84 0.26 29.68 10.53
N GLY A 85 0.48 29.42 9.25
CA GLY A 85 1.79 29.51 8.62
C GLY A 85 2.66 28.26 8.76
N GLN A 86 2.14 27.17 9.32
CA GLN A 86 2.77 25.85 9.22
C GLN A 86 2.97 25.45 7.76
N THR A 87 4.08 24.75 7.52
CA THR A 87 4.38 24.08 6.25
C THR A 87 3.72 22.71 6.21
N TYR A 88 3.71 22.07 5.04
CA TYR A 88 3.21 20.69 4.95
C TYR A 88 4.07 19.71 5.75
N ALA A 89 5.39 19.93 5.81
CA ALA A 89 6.32 19.07 6.55
C ALA A 89 6.03 19.10 8.07
N ASP A 90 5.56 20.23 8.60
CA ASP A 90 5.23 20.36 10.03
C ASP A 90 4.10 19.40 10.46
N PHE A 91 3.18 19.07 9.54
CA PHE A 91 2.11 18.11 9.80
C PHE A 91 2.59 16.67 9.99
N ALA A 92 3.80 16.33 9.55
CA ALA A 92 4.34 14.98 9.76
C ALA A 92 4.45 14.64 11.25
N SER A 93 4.81 15.61 12.09
CA SER A 93 4.88 15.43 13.55
C SER A 93 3.51 15.34 14.22
N GLN A 94 2.46 15.83 13.57
CA GLN A 94 1.08 15.82 14.05
C GLN A 94 0.29 14.58 13.60
N PHE A 95 0.81 13.84 12.61
CA PHE A 95 0.24 12.58 12.19
C PHE A 95 0.63 11.45 13.16
N THR A 96 0.04 11.49 14.36
CA THR A 96 0.40 10.59 15.48
C THR A 96 -0.29 9.23 15.41
N ALA A 97 -1.44 9.15 14.73
CA ALA A 97 -2.30 7.97 14.71
C ALA A 97 -2.64 7.44 16.12
N GLU A 98 -2.79 8.34 17.10
CA GLU A 98 -2.90 8.01 18.52
C GLU A 98 -4.07 7.07 18.87
N ASP A 99 -5.20 7.21 18.19
CA ASP A 99 -6.38 6.36 18.37
C ASP A 99 -6.43 5.16 17.41
N PHE A 100 -5.40 4.95 16.58
CA PHE A 100 -5.42 3.88 15.60
C PHE A 100 -5.17 2.50 16.24
N ASN A 101 -6.20 1.66 16.24
CA ASN A 101 -6.09 0.26 16.63
C ASN A 101 -5.98 -0.66 15.40
N PRO A 102 -4.77 -1.18 15.08
CA PRO A 102 -4.59 -2.01 13.90
C PRO A 102 -5.33 -3.35 13.96
N LYS A 103 -5.59 -3.89 15.16
CA LYS A 103 -6.33 -5.17 15.31
C LYS A 103 -7.80 -5.00 15.02
N GLU A 104 -8.40 -3.94 15.54
CA GLU A 104 -9.79 -3.60 15.27
C GLU A 104 -9.98 -3.28 13.79
N PHE A 105 -9.10 -2.46 13.23
CA PHE A 105 -9.12 -2.13 11.81
C PHE A 105 -9.02 -3.39 10.92
N ALA A 106 -8.06 -4.28 11.19
CA ALA A 106 -7.94 -5.55 10.46
C ALA A 106 -9.16 -6.45 10.62
N THR A 107 -9.80 -6.42 11.79
CA THR A 107 -11.04 -7.17 12.06
C THR A 107 -12.18 -6.66 11.18
N ILE A 108 -12.35 -5.34 11.08
CA ILE A 108 -13.37 -4.71 10.23
C ILE A 108 -13.10 -5.00 8.75
N VAL A 109 -11.85 -4.81 8.30
CA VAL A 109 -11.45 -5.11 6.92
C VAL A 109 -11.72 -6.58 6.58
N LYS A 110 -11.37 -7.52 7.46
CA LYS A 110 -11.67 -8.95 7.26
C LYS A 110 -13.17 -9.22 7.23
N ALA A 111 -13.95 -8.58 8.10
CA ALA A 111 -15.40 -8.74 8.17
C ALA A 111 -16.12 -8.23 6.90
N SER A 112 -15.54 -7.26 6.19
CA SER A 112 -16.05 -6.79 4.89
C SER A 112 -15.97 -7.84 3.77
N GLY A 113 -15.21 -8.92 3.97
CA GLY A 113 -14.95 -9.95 2.95
C GLY A 113 -13.70 -9.69 2.10
N ALA A 114 -13.02 -8.56 2.28
CA ALA A 114 -11.77 -8.24 1.59
C ALA A 114 -10.71 -9.32 1.77
N LYS A 115 -10.02 -9.68 0.68
CA LYS A 115 -8.97 -10.71 0.65
C LYS A 115 -7.57 -10.13 0.64
N TYR A 116 -7.44 -8.85 0.34
CA TYR A 116 -6.21 -8.08 0.50
C TYR A 116 -6.53 -6.64 0.89
N PHE A 117 -5.54 -5.97 1.46
CA PHE A 117 -5.62 -4.59 1.90
C PHE A 117 -4.34 -3.85 1.51
N VAL A 118 -4.46 -2.59 1.10
CA VAL A 118 -3.33 -1.74 0.70
C VAL A 118 -3.46 -0.35 1.35
N PHE A 119 -2.39 0.09 2.01
CA PHE A 119 -2.22 1.50 2.39
C PHE A 119 -1.49 2.27 1.28
N THR A 120 -1.79 3.57 1.16
CA THR A 120 -0.86 4.50 0.53
C THR A 120 0.48 4.49 1.27
N SER A 121 1.54 3.93 0.68
CA SER A 121 2.90 4.03 1.22
C SER A 121 3.53 5.39 0.96
N LYS A 122 3.21 6.00 -0.18
CA LYS A 122 3.52 7.38 -0.56
C LYS A 122 2.39 7.89 -1.46
N HIS A 123 1.85 9.06 -1.18
CA HIS A 123 0.92 9.74 -2.07
C HIS A 123 1.67 10.82 -2.88
N HIS A 124 0.98 11.81 -3.43
CA HIS A 124 1.54 12.75 -4.42
C HIS A 124 2.24 13.96 -3.81
N GLU A 125 2.21 14.12 -2.48
CA GLU A 125 2.82 15.28 -1.84
C GLU A 125 4.34 15.22 -1.94
N VAL A 126 4.94 16.38 -2.18
CA VAL A 126 6.38 16.54 -2.25
C VAL A 126 6.83 17.23 -0.97
N SER A 127 7.82 16.64 -0.30
CA SER A 127 8.51 17.31 0.80
C SER A 127 9.24 18.53 0.25
N GLU A 128 8.88 19.72 0.74
CA GLU A 128 9.63 20.96 0.54
C GLU A 128 10.82 21.03 1.50
#